data_AF-A0A2W2AYT5-F1
#
_entry.id   AF-A0A2W2AYT5-F1
#
_cell.length_a   1.000
_cell.length_b   1.000
_cell.length_c   1.000
_cell.angle_alpha   90.00
_cell.angle_beta   90.00
_cell.angle_gamma   90.00
#
_symmetry.space_group_name_H-M   'P 1'
#
loop_
_entity.id
_entity.type
_entity.pdbx_description
1 polymer ?
#
loop_
_entity_poly.entity_id
_entity_poly.type
_entity_poly.pdbx_seq_one_letter_code
_entity_poly.pdbx_strand_id
1 'polypeptide(L)'
;MRKSTLLVAVLLTVFTAYGQYFNIRDPFHSFATILTSVVPYNGNYYCTGIAWDSSNYLGNGQGANKWGIKFTIFNGNGDKLKDTIYQRDDKFNLDGWSNNLKPMPGGHFLLMTGSKDTAYSAYNLHSNLFLFDSSGKVLWQTEYNLPVSCAVFFNAVDFKPDSNGNWLLLSTISCNGGHNQMNLMKLDSGFHLLWNKQYGSNVSDAATKILVDKDGGYILAGTRSNIPLIYQNFSSYAC
;
A
#
# COMPACT_ATOMS: atom_id res chain seq x y z
N MET A 1 32.69 2.15 -20.71
CA MET A 1 31.31 1.70 -21.03
C MET A 1 30.61 1.33 -19.72
N ARG A 2 29.63 2.12 -19.25
CA ARG A 2 28.78 1.72 -18.11
C ARG A 2 27.85 0.61 -18.59
N LYS A 3 28.02 -0.61 -18.05
CA LYS A 3 27.05 -1.69 -18.28
C LYS A 3 25.75 -1.28 -17.59
N SER A 4 24.71 -1.04 -18.38
CA SER A 4 23.33 -0.93 -17.90
C SER A 4 22.88 -2.34 -17.47
N THR A 5 22.86 -2.59 -16.17
CA THR A 5 22.35 -3.84 -15.59
C THR A 5 20.83 -3.82 -15.61
N LEU A 6 20.21 -4.70 -16.40
CA LEU A 6 18.78 -4.96 -16.35
C LEU A 6 18.53 -6.05 -15.29
N LEU A 7 17.92 -5.68 -14.16
CA LEU A 7 17.50 -6.64 -13.14
C LEU A 7 16.11 -7.17 -13.52
N VAL A 8 16.04 -8.45 -13.88
CA VAL A 8 14.78 -9.17 -14.09
C VAL A 8 14.61 -10.14 -12.91
N ALA A 9 13.71 -9.83 -11.98
CA ALA A 9 13.38 -10.73 -10.88
C ALA A 9 12.37 -11.79 -11.37
N VAL A 10 12.80 -13.05 -11.43
CA VAL A 10 11.94 -14.21 -11.77
C VAL A 10 11.69 -15.05 -10.52
N LEU A 11 10.43 -15.46 -10.32
CA LEU A 11 9.93 -16.21 -9.17
C LEU A 11 10.62 -17.56 -8.99
N LEU A 12 10.90 -17.95 -7.75
CA LEU A 12 11.23 -19.32 -7.35
C LEU A 12 10.50 -19.67 -6.05
N THR A 13 9.80 -20.80 -6.04
CA THR A 13 9.10 -21.38 -4.88
C THR A 13 9.97 -22.43 -4.21
N VAL A 14 10.14 -22.36 -2.89
CA VAL A 14 10.86 -23.39 -2.10
C VAL A 14 10.13 -23.61 -0.77
N PHE A 15 10.04 -24.87 -0.33
CA PHE A 15 9.31 -25.33 0.86
C PHE A 15 10.26 -25.70 2.01
N THR A 16 10.02 -25.20 3.22
CA THR A 16 10.27 -25.91 4.51
C THR A 16 9.25 -25.42 5.55
N ALA A 17 9.21 -25.96 6.79
CA ALA A 17 8.24 -25.57 7.85
C ALA A 17 8.87 -25.57 9.26
N TYR A 18 8.98 -24.43 9.96
CA TYR A 18 9.14 -24.30 11.42
C TYR A 18 8.70 -22.89 11.89
N GLY A 19 8.11 -22.79 13.09
CA GLY A 19 7.36 -21.60 13.55
C GLY A 19 8.00 -20.82 14.70
N GLN A 20 7.62 -19.54 14.83
CA GLN A 20 7.50 -18.77 16.06
C GLN A 20 6.78 -17.42 15.79
N TYR A 21 6.63 -16.59 16.83
CA TYR A 21 5.62 -15.54 17.05
C TYR A 21 6.10 -14.16 16.57
N PHE A 22 5.20 -13.34 16.01
CA PHE A 22 5.44 -12.03 15.39
C PHE A 22 6.61 -12.01 14.38
N ASN A 23 6.30 -12.23 13.12
CA ASN A 23 7.30 -12.73 12.19
C ASN A 23 7.89 -11.66 11.29
N ILE A 24 8.98 -11.03 11.72
CA ILE A 24 10.05 -10.67 10.79
C ILE A 24 10.72 -12.01 10.43
N ARG A 25 10.32 -12.63 9.32
CA ARG A 25 10.88 -13.91 8.85
C ARG A 25 11.77 -13.71 7.63
N ASP A 26 12.88 -14.43 7.59
CA ASP A 26 13.54 -14.78 6.34
C ASP A 26 12.68 -15.86 5.61
N PRO A 27 12.58 -15.83 4.28
CA PRO A 27 11.35 -16.19 3.57
C PRO A 27 11.30 -17.65 3.11
N PHE A 28 11.83 -18.59 3.88
CA PHE A 28 11.85 -20.00 3.49
C PHE A 28 10.44 -20.66 3.38
N HIS A 29 9.35 -19.91 3.59
CA HIS A 29 7.99 -20.46 3.82
C HIS A 29 6.84 -19.74 3.07
N SER A 30 7.09 -18.74 2.21
CA SER A 30 5.99 -18.04 1.52
C SER A 30 5.46 -18.86 0.32
N PHE A 31 4.14 -19.09 0.27
CA PHE A 31 3.45 -19.76 -0.84
C PHE A 31 3.61 -18.99 -2.16
N ALA A 32 3.54 -17.65 -2.11
CA ALA A 32 3.85 -16.78 -3.24
C ALA A 32 4.29 -15.40 -2.75
N THR A 33 5.18 -14.74 -3.50
CA THR A 33 5.56 -13.35 -3.24
C THR A 33 5.65 -12.58 -4.55
N ILE A 34 5.27 -11.31 -4.53
CA ILE A 34 5.33 -10.41 -5.68
C ILE A 34 5.91 -9.09 -5.20
N LEU A 35 6.96 -8.60 -5.85
CA LEU A 35 7.47 -7.25 -5.65
C LEU A 35 6.73 -6.30 -6.59
N THR A 36 6.15 -5.23 -6.04
CA THR A 36 5.32 -4.26 -6.76
C THR A 36 5.92 -2.85 -6.74
N SER A 37 7.07 -2.65 -6.07
CA SER A 37 7.84 -1.41 -6.10
C SER A 37 9.34 -1.69 -6.18
N VAL A 38 10.05 -0.67 -6.66
CA VAL A 38 11.50 -0.58 -6.59
C VAL A 38 11.88 0.88 -6.39
N VAL A 39 12.68 1.15 -5.35
CA VAL A 39 13.20 2.47 -5.01
C VAL A 39 14.72 2.38 -4.91
N PRO A 40 15.47 3.00 -5.84
CA PRO A 40 16.92 3.07 -5.73
C PRO A 40 17.34 4.08 -4.64
N TYR A 41 18.28 3.70 -3.78
CA TYR A 41 18.86 4.59 -2.77
C TYR A 41 20.26 4.12 -2.37
N ASN A 42 21.25 5.03 -2.37
CA ASN A 42 22.65 4.77 -1.99
C ASN A 42 23.26 3.48 -2.57
N GLY A 43 23.00 3.21 -3.86
CA GLY A 43 23.55 2.03 -4.55
C GLY A 43 22.82 0.71 -4.28
N ASN A 44 21.76 0.74 -3.48
CA ASN A 44 20.86 -0.39 -3.26
C ASN A 44 19.48 -0.13 -3.88
N TYR A 45 18.70 -1.19 -4.02
CA TYR A 45 17.32 -1.17 -4.49
C TYR A 45 16.40 -1.74 -3.41
N TYR A 46 15.46 -0.91 -2.96
CA TYR A 46 14.48 -1.23 -1.94
C TYR A 46 13.16 -1.57 -2.61
N CYS A 47 12.68 -2.78 -2.35
CA CYS A 47 11.49 -3.30 -2.99
C CYS A 47 10.49 -3.72 -1.95
N THR A 48 9.22 -3.37 -2.16
CA THR A 48 8.12 -3.91 -1.38
C THR A 48 7.13 -4.65 -2.27
N GLY A 49 6.23 -5.41 -1.65
CA GLY A 49 5.06 -5.95 -2.33
C GLY A 49 4.32 -6.93 -1.44
N ILE A 50 3.61 -7.89 -2.02
CA ILE A 50 2.79 -8.84 -1.26
C ILE A 50 3.53 -10.16 -1.02
N ALA A 51 3.34 -10.72 0.16
CA ALA A 51 3.67 -12.10 0.49
C ALA A 51 2.41 -12.85 0.93
N TRP A 52 2.13 -13.97 0.31
CA TRP A 52 1.14 -14.95 0.73
C TRP A 52 1.83 -16.09 1.46
N ASP A 53 1.45 -16.29 2.72
CA ASP A 53 1.90 -17.38 3.58
C ASP A 53 0.69 -18.25 3.93
N SER A 54 0.86 -19.57 3.88
CA SER A 54 -0.20 -20.55 4.12
C SER A 54 -0.39 -20.90 5.60
N SER A 55 0.33 -20.27 6.53
CA SER A 55 0.36 -20.74 7.93
C SER A 55 0.00 -19.69 8.98
N ASN A 56 -1.14 -19.89 9.63
CA ASN A 56 -1.37 -19.51 11.03
C ASN A 56 -1.46 -20.83 11.84
N TYR A 57 -0.66 -20.96 12.90
CA TYR A 57 -0.78 -22.07 13.87
C TYR A 57 -1.57 -21.55 15.06
N LEU A 58 -2.91 -21.63 15.00
CA LEU A 58 -3.78 -21.28 16.13
C LEU A 58 -3.97 -22.52 17.02
N GLY A 59 -2.92 -22.94 17.72
CA GLY A 59 -2.97 -23.92 18.83
C GLY A 59 -3.47 -25.35 18.52
N ASN A 60 -4.26 -25.58 17.47
CA ASN A 60 -4.99 -26.83 17.18
C ASN A 60 -5.19 -27.09 15.66
N GLY A 61 -4.48 -26.41 14.75
CA GLY A 61 -4.56 -26.68 13.30
C GLY A 61 -4.10 -25.55 12.39
N GLN A 62 -3.96 -25.86 11.08
CA GLN A 62 -3.69 -24.89 10.01
C GLN A 62 -4.98 -24.16 9.63
N GLY A 63 -5.02 -22.83 9.79
CA GLY A 63 -6.17 -22.01 9.43
C GLY A 63 -5.79 -20.65 8.84
N ALA A 64 -6.32 -20.37 7.64
CA ALA A 64 -6.28 -19.15 6.83
C ALA A 64 -4.93 -18.71 6.22
N ASN A 65 -4.98 -18.33 4.93
CA ASN A 65 -3.91 -17.65 4.21
C ASN A 65 -3.63 -16.29 4.88
N LYS A 66 -2.41 -16.09 5.40
CA LYS A 66 -1.96 -14.83 5.97
C LYS A 66 -1.21 -14.03 4.92
N TRP A 67 -1.56 -12.76 4.78
CA TRP A 67 -0.92 -11.86 3.82
C TRP A 67 -0.07 -10.83 4.55
N GLY A 68 1.06 -10.52 3.94
CA GLY A 68 2.05 -9.62 4.50
C GLY A 68 2.69 -8.72 3.45
N ILE A 69 3.51 -7.79 3.93
CA ILE A 69 4.38 -6.96 3.10
C ILE A 69 5.69 -7.70 2.93
N LYS A 70 6.05 -8.04 1.69
CA LYS A 70 7.41 -8.42 1.34
C LYS A 70 8.25 -7.15 1.32
N PHE A 71 9.39 -7.14 2.00
CA PHE A 71 10.40 -6.07 1.96
C PHE A 71 11.75 -6.69 1.62
N THR A 72 12.32 -6.32 0.50
CA THR A 72 13.55 -6.91 -0.02
C THR A 72 14.53 -5.81 -0.40
N ILE A 73 15.82 -6.02 -0.11
CA ILE A 73 16.89 -5.10 -0.50
C ILE A 73 17.83 -5.85 -1.44
N PHE A 74 18.14 -5.24 -2.57
CA PHE A 74 19.18 -5.72 -3.49
C PHE A 74 20.33 -4.70 -3.55
N ASN A 75 21.56 -5.16 -3.76
CA ASN A 75 22.68 -4.28 -4.05
C ASN A 75 22.69 -3.85 -5.54
N GLY A 76 23.64 -2.98 -5.90
CA GLY A 76 23.85 -2.52 -7.27
C GLY A 76 24.15 -3.60 -8.31
N ASN A 77 24.57 -4.79 -7.87
CA ASN A 77 24.85 -5.96 -8.71
C ASN A 77 23.63 -6.88 -8.86
N GLY A 78 22.56 -6.66 -8.09
CA GLY A 78 21.37 -7.51 -8.07
C GLY A 78 21.41 -8.61 -7.00
N ASP A 79 22.43 -8.64 -6.13
CA ASP A 79 22.47 -9.61 -5.03
C ASP A 79 21.46 -9.20 -3.95
N LYS A 80 20.69 -10.17 -3.47
CA LYS A 80 19.71 -9.97 -2.41
C LYS A 80 20.42 -9.83 -1.06
N LEU A 81 20.35 -8.65 -0.46
CA LEU A 81 20.94 -8.32 0.83
C LEU A 81 20.01 -8.61 2.00
N LYS A 82 18.70 -8.42 1.79
CA LYS A 82 17.68 -8.57 2.83
C LYS A 82 16.42 -9.11 2.21
N ASP A 83 15.73 -9.99 2.92
CA ASP A 83 14.45 -10.51 2.46
C ASP A 83 13.50 -10.80 3.62
N THR A 84 12.59 -9.88 3.89
CA THR A 84 11.76 -9.90 5.10
C THR A 84 10.29 -9.85 4.73
N ILE A 85 9.48 -10.59 5.48
CA ILE A 85 8.01 -10.50 5.40
C ILE A 85 7.51 -9.86 6.68
N TYR A 86 6.62 -8.88 6.55
CA TYR A 86 5.90 -8.24 7.66
C TYR A 86 4.44 -8.68 7.64
N GLN A 87 3.97 -9.24 8.75
CA GLN A 87 2.59 -9.71 8.93
C GLN A 87 2.02 -9.14 10.22
N ARG A 88 0.70 -9.00 10.27
CA ARG A 88 -0.03 -8.70 11.50
C ARG A 88 -0.43 -9.98 12.21
N ASP A 89 -0.36 -9.95 13.53
CA ASP A 89 -0.73 -11.04 14.43
C ASP A 89 -2.23 -11.02 14.80
N ASP A 90 -2.95 -9.97 14.40
CA ASP A 90 -4.37 -9.81 14.63
C ASP A 90 -5.22 -10.37 13.46
N LYS A 91 -6.51 -10.01 13.44
CA LYS A 91 -7.45 -10.44 12.41
C LYS A 91 -7.20 -9.80 11.03
N PHE A 92 -6.30 -8.83 10.90
CA PHE A 92 -6.03 -8.17 9.62
C PHE A 92 -4.90 -8.86 8.85
N ASN A 93 -5.01 -8.83 7.53
CA ASN A 93 -3.98 -9.18 6.57
C ASN A 93 -3.46 -7.90 5.94
N LEU A 94 -2.14 -7.73 5.84
CA LEU A 94 -1.58 -6.58 5.11
C LEU A 94 -1.70 -6.85 3.61
N ASP A 95 -2.28 -5.88 2.91
CA ASP A 95 -2.44 -5.90 1.47
C ASP A 95 -1.30 -5.13 0.81
N GLY A 96 -0.26 -5.86 0.39
CA GLY A 96 0.91 -5.31 -0.30
C GLY A 96 0.69 -5.01 -1.80
N TRP A 97 -0.53 -5.14 -2.33
CA TRP A 97 -0.83 -4.78 -3.72
C TRP A 97 -0.84 -3.27 -3.94
N SER A 98 -1.35 -2.50 -2.98
CA SER A 98 -1.33 -1.04 -3.00
C SER A 98 0.03 -0.53 -2.53
N ASN A 99 1.02 -0.55 -3.42
CA ASN A 99 2.41 -0.29 -3.06
C ASN A 99 2.86 1.14 -3.36
N ASN A 100 2.91 1.95 -2.31
CA ASN A 100 3.34 3.34 -2.36
C ASN A 100 4.67 3.56 -1.62
N LEU A 101 5.67 2.73 -1.88
CA LEU A 101 7.02 2.93 -1.32
C LEU A 101 7.64 4.24 -1.82
N LYS A 102 8.13 5.07 -0.90
CA LYS A 102 8.82 6.33 -1.16
C LYS A 102 10.10 6.43 -0.34
N PRO A 103 11.21 6.89 -0.93
CA PRO A 103 12.38 7.27 -0.14
C PRO A 103 12.07 8.55 0.65
N MET A 104 12.63 8.63 1.85
CA MET A 104 12.57 9.79 2.73
C MET A 104 13.99 10.25 3.09
N PRO A 105 14.18 11.51 3.51
CA PRO A 105 15.47 11.98 4.01
C PRO A 105 16.03 11.09 5.12
N GLY A 106 17.37 11.00 5.21
CA GLY A 106 18.04 10.19 6.22
C GLY A 106 18.09 8.69 5.94
N GLY A 107 17.70 8.25 4.74
CA GLY A 107 17.70 6.82 4.38
C GLY A 107 16.51 6.05 4.93
N HIS A 108 15.44 6.76 5.27
CA HIS A 108 14.18 6.14 5.64
C HIS A 108 13.32 5.86 4.42
N PHE A 109 12.34 4.99 4.57
CA PHE A 109 11.39 4.63 3.53
C PHE A 109 9.98 4.65 4.08
N LEU A 110 9.09 5.34 3.39
CA LEU A 110 7.69 5.45 3.75
C LEU A 110 6.87 4.54 2.84
N LEU A 111 6.00 3.73 3.41
CA LEU A 111 5.12 2.84 2.66
C LEU A 111 3.68 3.05 3.12
N MET A 112 2.83 3.46 2.19
CA MET A 112 1.37 3.36 2.35
C MET A 112 0.88 2.07 1.68
N THR A 113 0.07 1.29 2.39
CA THR A 113 -0.44 -0.02 1.95
C THR A 113 -1.82 -0.29 2.57
N GLY A 114 -2.62 -1.17 1.97
CA GLY A 114 -3.89 -1.59 2.56
C GLY A 114 -3.73 -2.64 3.68
N SER A 115 -4.77 -2.85 4.48
CA SER A 115 -4.99 -4.09 5.23
C SER A 115 -6.45 -4.50 5.14
N LYS A 116 -6.73 -5.79 5.31
CA LYS A 116 -8.07 -6.37 5.20
C LYS A 116 -8.39 -7.26 6.39
N ASP A 117 -9.56 -7.06 7.00
CA ASP A 117 -10.07 -7.97 8.03
C ASP A 117 -10.36 -9.35 7.42
N THR A 118 -9.82 -10.40 8.03
CA THR A 118 -9.99 -11.78 7.58
C THR A 118 -11.27 -12.45 8.09
N ALA A 119 -11.94 -11.85 9.09
CA ALA A 119 -13.15 -12.40 9.71
C ALA A 119 -14.45 -11.90 9.08
N TYR A 120 -14.43 -10.80 8.31
CA TYR A 120 -15.63 -10.19 7.71
C TYR A 120 -15.63 -10.29 6.18
N SER A 121 -16.82 -10.39 5.59
CA SER A 121 -17.04 -10.41 4.14
C SER A 121 -16.51 -9.12 3.50
N ALA A 122 -15.42 -9.24 2.73
CA ALA A 122 -14.90 -8.36 1.68
C ALA A 122 -14.72 -6.84 1.90
N TYR A 123 -15.20 -6.25 2.99
CA TYR A 123 -15.43 -4.81 3.11
C TYR A 123 -15.04 -4.28 4.49
N ASN A 124 -13.84 -4.62 4.97
CA ASN A 124 -13.25 -3.90 6.08
C ASN A 124 -11.76 -3.72 5.78
N LEU A 125 -11.48 -2.70 4.97
CA LEU A 125 -10.13 -2.34 4.56
C LEU A 125 -9.67 -1.10 5.32
N HIS A 126 -8.44 -1.14 5.82
CA HIS A 126 -7.78 0.02 6.43
C HIS A 126 -6.57 0.40 5.58
N SER A 127 -6.08 1.63 5.72
CA SER A 127 -4.78 2.02 5.16
C SER A 127 -3.73 2.13 6.25
N ASN A 128 -2.55 1.59 5.98
CA ASN A 128 -1.47 1.45 6.94
C ASN A 128 -0.26 2.19 6.39
N LEU A 129 0.33 3.04 7.22
CA LEU A 129 1.53 3.79 6.89
C LEU A 129 2.67 3.26 7.75
N PHE A 130 3.76 2.86 7.10
CA PHE A 130 4.97 2.36 7.74
C PHE A 130 6.15 3.26 7.41
N LEU A 131 6.97 3.56 8.42
CA LEU A 131 8.29 4.14 8.25
C LEU A 131 9.35 3.08 8.53
N PHE A 132 10.19 2.79 7.54
CA PHE A 132 11.31 1.88 7.64
C PHE A 132 12.64 2.64 7.67
N ASP A 133 13.65 2.07 8.31
CA ASP A 133 15.03 2.48 8.11
C ASP A 133 15.69 1.79 6.90
N SER A 134 16.95 2.14 6.62
CA SER A 134 17.71 1.59 5.50
C SER A 134 18.09 0.11 5.64
N SER A 135 17.92 -0.48 6.81
CA SER A 135 18.05 -1.92 7.05
C SER A 135 16.74 -2.68 6.79
N GLY A 136 15.65 -1.93 6.57
CA GLY A 136 14.31 -2.43 6.39
C GLY A 136 13.56 -2.62 7.70
N LYS A 137 14.07 -2.17 8.85
CA LYS A 137 13.36 -2.27 10.15
C LYS A 137 12.27 -1.21 10.23
N VAL A 138 11.09 -1.59 10.75
CA VAL A 138 10.00 -0.64 11.06
C VAL A 138 10.41 0.25 12.24
N LEU A 139 10.47 1.55 12.00
CA LEU A 139 10.71 2.58 13.03
C LEU A 139 9.40 3.06 13.66
N TRP A 140 8.35 3.19 12.84
CA TRP A 140 7.05 3.69 13.24
C TRP A 140 5.96 3.19 12.28
N GLN A 141 4.73 3.10 12.76
CA GLN A 141 3.58 2.78 11.94
C GLN A 141 2.30 3.44 12.49
N THR A 142 1.34 3.70 11.61
CA THR A 142 -0.03 4.07 11.99
C THR A 142 -1.03 3.46 11.04
N GLU A 143 -2.28 3.40 11.48
CA GLU A 143 -3.41 2.92 10.72
C GLU A 143 -4.46 4.04 10.58
N TYR A 144 -4.86 4.31 9.34
CA TYR A 144 -5.97 5.15 9.00
C TYR A 144 -7.21 4.29 8.82
N ASN A 145 -8.08 4.32 9.83
CA ASN A 145 -9.42 3.76 9.84
C ASN A 145 -10.48 4.88 9.88
N LEU A 146 -10.10 6.07 9.42
CA LEU A 146 -10.82 7.32 9.62
C LEU A 146 -12.30 7.21 9.23
N PRO A 147 -13.21 7.91 9.93
CA PRO A 147 -14.61 7.96 9.58
C PRO A 147 -14.79 8.74 8.29
N VAL A 148 -14.58 8.08 7.16
CA VAL A 148 -15.26 8.44 5.92
C VAL A 148 -16.74 8.21 6.21
N SER A 149 -17.51 9.29 6.19
CA SER A 149 -18.90 9.39 6.69
C SER A 149 -19.86 8.27 6.29
N CYS A 150 -19.52 7.50 5.27
CA CYS A 150 -20.33 6.42 4.74
C CYS A 150 -19.55 5.15 4.37
N ALA A 151 -18.22 5.11 4.54
CA ALA A 151 -17.45 4.06 3.89
C ALA A 151 -17.43 2.75 4.68
N VAL A 152 -17.72 1.67 3.95
CA VAL A 152 -17.48 0.29 4.33
C VAL A 152 -16.17 -0.24 3.72
N PHE A 153 -15.63 0.41 2.69
CA PHE A 153 -14.38 0.00 2.03
C PHE A 153 -13.43 1.20 1.97
N PHE A 154 -12.14 1.01 2.27
CA PHE A 154 -11.11 2.05 2.15
C PHE A 154 -9.78 1.45 1.68
N ASN A 155 -9.45 1.60 0.39
CA ASN A 155 -8.17 1.13 -0.15
C ASN A 155 -7.30 2.31 -0.58
N ALA A 156 -6.09 2.41 -0.01
CA ALA A 156 -5.08 3.34 -0.51
C ALA A 156 -4.73 3.02 -1.96
N VAL A 157 -4.69 4.05 -2.81
CA VAL A 157 -4.36 3.94 -4.23
C VAL A 157 -3.01 4.58 -4.50
N ASP A 158 -2.87 5.87 -4.21
CA ASP A 158 -1.62 6.61 -4.43
C ASP A 158 -1.35 7.55 -3.24
N PHE A 159 -0.08 7.73 -2.91
CA PHE A 159 0.35 8.54 -1.77
C PHE A 159 1.54 9.42 -2.15
N LYS A 160 1.33 10.74 -2.10
CA LYS A 160 2.25 11.74 -2.66
C LYS A 160 2.43 12.94 -1.75
N PRO A 161 3.65 13.49 -1.62
CA PRO A 161 3.83 14.78 -0.99
C PRO A 161 3.23 15.89 -1.87
N ASP A 162 2.80 16.98 -1.23
CA ASP A 162 2.52 18.26 -1.90
C ASP A 162 3.71 19.23 -1.82
N SER A 163 3.59 20.38 -2.48
CA SER A 163 4.64 21.41 -2.51
C SER A 163 4.85 22.13 -1.17
N ASN A 164 3.98 21.92 -0.19
CA ASN A 164 3.99 22.60 1.12
C ASN A 164 4.39 21.66 2.27
N GLY A 165 4.92 20.47 1.97
CA GLY A 165 5.34 19.49 2.98
C GLY A 165 4.19 18.68 3.60
N ASN A 166 2.98 18.80 3.05
CA ASN A 166 1.85 17.94 3.38
C ASN A 166 1.87 16.70 2.49
N TRP A 167 0.92 15.79 2.74
CA TRP A 167 0.76 14.56 1.98
C TRP A 167 -0.67 14.39 1.50
N LEU A 168 -0.82 13.83 0.31
CA LEU A 168 -2.08 13.51 -0.32
C LEU A 168 -2.22 12.00 -0.43
N LEU A 169 -3.27 11.46 0.19
CA LEU A 169 -3.67 10.07 0.08
C LEU A 169 -4.91 9.98 -0.81
N LEU A 170 -4.72 9.45 -2.00
CA LEU A 170 -5.81 9.06 -2.88
C LEU A 170 -6.22 7.63 -2.53
N SER A 171 -7.50 7.42 -2.30
CA SER A 171 -8.10 6.13 -1.96
C SER A 171 -9.35 5.86 -2.80
N THR A 172 -9.71 4.60 -2.92
CA THR A 172 -11.06 4.20 -3.35
C THR A 172 -11.84 3.77 -2.11
N ILE A 173 -13.02 4.37 -1.94
CA ILE A 173 -13.93 4.05 -0.83
C ILE A 173 -15.23 3.46 -1.37
N SER A 174 -15.98 2.70 -0.58
CA SER A 174 -17.33 2.25 -0.96
C SER A 174 -18.32 2.69 0.09
N CYS A 175 -19.42 3.33 -0.31
CA CYS A 175 -20.42 3.87 0.60
C CYS A 175 -21.79 3.18 0.47
N ASN A 176 -22.56 3.19 1.57
CA ASN A 176 -23.95 2.69 1.74
C ASN A 176 -24.73 2.52 0.42
N GLY A 177 -24.67 1.32 -0.17
CA GLY A 177 -25.20 1.03 -1.51
C GLY A 177 -24.21 0.29 -2.43
N GLY A 178 -22.95 0.16 -2.01
CA GLY A 178 -21.94 -0.64 -2.72
C GLY A 178 -21.27 0.08 -3.88
N HIS A 179 -21.54 1.38 -4.05
CA HIS A 179 -20.89 2.20 -5.07
C HIS A 179 -19.54 2.70 -4.57
N ASN A 180 -18.50 2.44 -5.37
CA ASN A 180 -17.18 2.97 -5.09
C ASN A 180 -17.14 4.47 -5.39
N GLN A 181 -16.32 5.20 -4.65
CA GLN A 181 -16.08 6.63 -4.82
C GLN A 181 -14.58 6.89 -4.66
N MET A 182 -14.08 7.92 -5.32
CA MET A 182 -12.73 8.41 -5.10
C MET A 182 -12.69 9.24 -3.82
N ASN A 183 -11.64 9.12 -3.03
CA ASN A 183 -11.46 9.90 -1.82
C ASN A 183 -10.05 10.46 -1.77
N LEU A 184 -9.93 11.75 -1.49
CA LEU A 184 -8.65 12.42 -1.30
C LEU A 184 -8.56 12.95 0.13
N MET A 185 -7.59 12.45 0.89
CA MET A 185 -7.21 13.00 2.17
C MET A 185 -5.96 13.85 2.00
N LYS A 186 -5.91 14.97 2.72
CA LYS A 186 -4.68 15.72 2.95
C LYS A 186 -4.24 15.54 4.39
N LEU A 187 -2.98 15.17 4.56
CA LEU A 187 -2.33 14.96 5.84
C LEU A 187 -1.22 16.00 6.01
N ASP A 188 -0.95 16.45 7.24
CA ASP A 188 0.17 17.33 7.53
C ASP A 188 1.53 16.59 7.43
N SER A 189 2.63 17.28 7.73
CA SER A 189 3.98 16.69 7.73
C SER A 189 4.20 15.62 8.80
N GLY A 190 3.36 15.59 9.85
CA GLY A 190 3.29 14.54 10.86
C GLY A 190 2.29 13.43 10.51
N PHE A 191 1.71 13.48 9.30
CA PHE A 191 0.68 12.58 8.80
C PHE A 191 -0.66 12.63 9.55
N HIS A 192 -1.00 13.73 10.22
CA HIS A 192 -2.33 13.95 10.79
C HIS A 192 -3.30 14.48 9.75
N LEU A 193 -4.56 14.07 9.81
CA LEU A 193 -5.59 14.50 8.86
C LEU A 193 -5.85 16.02 8.96
N LEU A 194 -5.68 16.73 7.85
CA LEU A 194 -6.07 18.13 7.70
C LEU A 194 -7.48 18.26 7.12
N TRP A 195 -7.76 17.52 6.05
CA TRP A 195 -9.08 17.48 5.45
C TRP A 195 -9.28 16.20 4.63
N ASN A 196 -10.55 15.90 4.35
CA ASN A 196 -10.97 14.80 3.52
C ASN A 196 -12.03 15.25 2.50
N LYS A 197 -11.87 14.87 1.23
CA LYS A 197 -12.82 15.19 0.15
C LYS A 197 -13.17 13.93 -0.62
N GLN A 198 -14.46 13.68 -0.78
CA GLN A 198 -14.99 12.59 -1.58
C GLN A 198 -15.38 13.12 -2.96
N TYR A 199 -15.02 12.38 -4.00
CA TYR A 199 -15.32 12.68 -5.39
C TYR A 199 -15.93 11.44 -6.03
N GLY A 200 -17.07 11.62 -6.67
CA GLY A 200 -17.77 10.53 -7.32
C GLY A 200 -19.24 10.86 -7.48
N SER A 201 -19.93 10.00 -8.20
CA SER A 201 -21.35 10.12 -8.49
C SER A 201 -22.14 9.06 -7.72
N ASN A 202 -23.40 8.84 -8.11
CA ASN A 202 -24.25 7.75 -7.64
C ASN A 202 -23.92 6.38 -8.28
N VAL A 203 -22.77 6.24 -8.95
CA VAL A 203 -22.27 4.98 -9.50
C VAL A 203 -20.83 4.73 -9.08
N SER A 204 -20.32 3.51 -9.29
CA SER A 204 -18.97 3.13 -8.86
C SER A 204 -17.89 3.87 -9.64
N ASP A 205 -17.16 4.72 -8.93
CA ASP A 205 -15.94 5.39 -9.37
C ASP A 205 -14.73 4.77 -8.65
N ALA A 206 -13.66 4.44 -9.38
CA ALA A 206 -12.43 3.88 -8.82
C ALA A 206 -11.26 4.82 -9.08
N ALA A 207 -10.54 5.19 -8.02
CA ALA A 207 -9.34 6.00 -8.15
C ALA A 207 -8.18 5.16 -8.68
N THR A 208 -7.32 5.76 -9.51
CA THR A 208 -6.13 5.08 -10.07
C THR A 208 -4.83 5.78 -9.78
N LYS A 209 -4.79 7.12 -9.80
CA LYS A 209 -3.54 7.87 -9.61
C LYS A 209 -3.77 9.32 -9.23
N ILE A 210 -2.82 9.90 -8.50
CA ILE A 210 -2.72 11.35 -8.31
C ILE A 210 -1.44 11.88 -8.93
N LEU A 211 -1.55 13.01 -9.63
CA LEU A 211 -0.42 13.82 -10.04
C LEU A 211 -0.49 15.15 -9.31
N VAL A 212 0.55 15.47 -8.55
CA VAL A 212 0.67 16.76 -7.86
C VAL A 212 1.54 17.67 -8.71
N ASP A 213 1.04 18.87 -8.99
CA ASP A 213 1.75 19.90 -9.73
C ASP A 213 2.69 20.69 -8.82
N LYS A 214 3.75 21.25 -9.41
CA LYS A 214 4.74 22.07 -8.70
C LYS A 214 4.13 23.29 -8.02
N ASP A 215 3.03 23.82 -8.57
CA ASP A 215 2.36 25.02 -8.10
C ASP A 215 1.29 24.70 -7.02
N GLY A 216 1.23 23.46 -6.52
CA GLY A 216 0.33 23.04 -5.45
C GLY A 216 -1.05 22.56 -5.91
N GLY A 217 -1.33 22.61 -7.21
CA GLY A 217 -2.47 21.93 -7.82
C GLY A 217 -2.31 20.41 -7.86
N TYR A 218 -3.38 19.67 -8.12
CA TYR A 218 -3.32 18.23 -8.33
C TYR A 218 -4.42 17.73 -9.27
N ILE A 219 -4.12 16.67 -10.01
CA ILE A 219 -5.03 15.97 -10.91
C ILE A 219 -5.28 14.58 -10.35
N LEU A 220 -6.56 14.21 -10.25
CA LEU A 220 -6.98 12.87 -9.88
C LEU A 220 -7.39 12.11 -11.16
N ALA A 221 -6.87 10.90 -11.33
CA ALA A 221 -7.27 9.97 -12.36
C ALA A 221 -8.07 8.82 -11.76
N GLY A 222 -9.05 8.32 -12.51
CA GLY A 222 -9.92 7.24 -12.10
C GLY A 222 -10.75 6.69 -13.24
N THR A 223 -11.52 5.65 -12.95
CA THR A 223 -12.53 5.08 -13.85
C THR A 223 -13.92 5.26 -13.26
N ARG A 224 -14.92 5.31 -14.14
CA ARG A 224 -16.34 5.31 -13.77
C ARG A 224 -17.00 4.08 -14.38
N SER A 225 -17.78 3.34 -13.60
CA SER A 225 -18.62 2.27 -14.13
C SER A 225 -19.71 2.87 -15.01
N ASN A 226 -19.79 2.39 -16.25
CA ASN A 226 -20.57 2.98 -17.32
C ASN A 226 -22.09 2.85 -17.04
N ILE A 227 -22.79 3.99 -16.98
CA ILE A 227 -24.24 4.09 -17.25
C ILE A 227 -24.40 4.96 -18.51
N PRO A 228 -25.42 4.74 -19.36
CA PRO A 228 -25.57 5.42 -20.65
C PRO A 228 -25.90 6.92 -20.56
N LEU A 229 -25.56 7.61 -19.46
CA LEU A 229 -25.86 9.01 -19.21
C LEU A 229 -24.57 9.75 -18.84
N ILE A 230 -23.84 10.24 -19.85
CA ILE A 230 -22.73 11.18 -19.64
C ILE A 230 -23.35 12.58 -19.50
N TYR A 231 -23.62 13.01 -18.27
CA TYR A 231 -23.88 14.42 -17.96
C TYR A 231 -22.72 14.94 -17.10
N GLN A 232 -21.82 15.69 -17.74
CA GLN A 232 -20.70 16.45 -17.18
C GLN A 232 -19.63 15.66 -16.39
N ASN A 233 -18.39 15.69 -16.88
CA ASN A 233 -17.32 14.83 -16.36
C ASN A 233 -16.61 15.37 -15.12
N PHE A 234 -16.54 16.67 -14.85
CA PHE A 234 -15.92 17.18 -13.62
C PHE A 234 -16.49 18.57 -13.31
N SER A 235 -16.98 18.81 -12.10
CA SER A 235 -17.12 20.17 -11.59
C SER A 235 -15.73 20.68 -11.22
N SER A 236 -15.28 21.74 -11.89
CA SER A 236 -14.08 22.48 -11.49
C SER A 236 -14.35 23.12 -10.13
N TYR A 237 -13.78 22.58 -9.07
CA TYR A 237 -13.67 23.30 -7.82
C TYR A 237 -12.49 24.27 -7.98
N ALA A 238 -12.76 25.48 -8.48
CA ALA A 238 -11.81 26.57 -8.35
C ALA A 238 -11.63 26.86 -6.85
N CYS A 239 -10.38 27.00 -6.41
CA CYS A 239 -10.05 27.45 -5.06
C CYS A 239 -10.50 28.89 -4.84
#